data_AF-A0A7J6W3Y9-F1
#
_entry.id   AF-A0A7J6W3Y9-F1
#
_cell.length_a   1.000
_cell.length_b   1.000
_cell.length_c   1.000
_cell.angle_alpha   90.00
_cell.angle_beta   90.00
_cell.angle_gamma   90.00
#
_symmetry.space_group_name_H-M   'P 1'
#
loop_
_entity.id
_entity.type
_entity.pdbx_description
1 polymer ?
#
loop_
_entity_poly.entity_id
_entity_poly.type
_entity_poly.pdbx_seq_one_letter_code
_entity_poly.pdbx_strand_id
1 'polypeptide(L)'
;MAAFVFIGVPSLKSMRDMLLASGAVSVHHAPVFGLVCGLLGFDSETSQRTYMFIAMRDIISAATNLNLVGPLGASVLQHEIAHVAEKLVKKWMNRAIEEAHQTSPLQDTIQG
;
A
#
# COMPACT_ATOMS: atom_id res chain seq x y z
N MET A 1 16.81 -2.68 10.86
CA MET A 1 16.43 -3.96 10.21
C MET A 1 16.19 -3.85 8.69
N ALA A 2 15.84 -2.68 8.12
CA ALA A 2 15.62 -2.54 6.66
C ALA A 2 16.86 -2.83 5.78
N ALA A 3 18.08 -2.53 6.27
CA ALA A 3 19.32 -2.74 5.50
C ALA A 3 19.62 -4.21 5.17
N PHE A 4 19.11 -5.17 5.95
CA PHE A 4 19.39 -6.60 5.76
C PHE A 4 18.56 -7.25 4.64
N VAL A 5 17.38 -6.68 4.32
CA VAL A 5 16.50 -7.19 3.25
C VAL A 5 17.15 -7.03 1.88
N PHE A 6 17.95 -5.97 1.69
CA PHE A 6 18.65 -5.68 0.42
C PHE A 6 19.82 -6.62 0.12
N ILE A 7 20.27 -7.41 1.09
CA ILE A 7 21.42 -8.32 0.92
C ILE A 7 20.95 -9.67 0.33
N GLY A 8 19.70 -10.09 0.62
CA GLY A 8 19.18 -11.40 0.22
C GLY A 8 18.50 -11.44 -1.15
N VAL A 9 18.19 -10.30 -1.76
CA VAL A 9 17.44 -10.23 -3.03
C VAL A 9 18.15 -9.27 -4.00
N PRO A 10 19.07 -9.76 -4.87
CA PRO A 10 19.87 -8.92 -5.76
C PRO A 10 19.06 -7.97 -6.64
N SER A 11 17.85 -8.37 -7.07
CA SER A 11 16.96 -7.54 -7.88
C SER A 11 16.45 -6.29 -7.13
N LEU A 12 16.24 -6.36 -5.81
CA LEU A 12 15.85 -5.21 -4.99
C LEU A 12 16.99 -4.20 -4.88
N LYS A 13 18.24 -4.68 -4.77
CA LYS A 13 19.43 -3.83 -4.77
C LYS A 13 19.60 -3.14 -6.12
N SER A 14 19.54 -3.87 -7.22
CA SER A 14 19.62 -3.31 -8.58
C SER A 14 18.53 -2.27 -8.84
N MET A 15 17.29 -2.54 -8.41
CA MET A 15 16.20 -1.58 -8.57
C MET A 15 16.46 -0.29 -7.79
N ARG A 16 16.84 -0.39 -6.51
CA ARG A 16 17.20 0.77 -5.69
C ARG A 16 18.32 1.56 -6.34
N ASP A 17 19.37 0.88 -6.82
CA ASP A 17 20.52 1.53 -7.43
C ASP A 17 20.12 2.24 -8.74
N MET A 18 19.19 1.68 -9.54
CA MET A 18 18.61 2.37 -10.71
C MET A 18 17.74 3.58 -10.32
N LEU A 19 16.94 3.47 -9.26
CA LEU A 19 16.11 4.57 -8.73
C LEU A 19 16.97 5.73 -8.24
N LEU A 20 18.06 5.42 -7.52
CA LEU A 20 19.01 6.41 -7.01
C LEU A 20 19.86 7.03 -8.13
N ALA A 21 20.19 6.26 -9.17
CA ALA A 21 20.97 6.73 -10.30
C ALA A 21 20.18 7.61 -11.28
N SER A 22 18.86 7.39 -11.43
CA SER A 22 18.05 8.11 -12.41
C SER A 22 17.60 9.50 -11.95
N GLY A 23 17.60 9.79 -10.64
CA GLY A 23 17.23 11.08 -10.07
C GLY A 23 15.80 11.56 -10.37
N ALA A 24 15.00 10.78 -11.10
CA ALA A 24 13.81 11.26 -11.82
C ALA A 24 12.59 10.33 -11.74
N VAL A 25 12.60 9.32 -10.87
CA VAL A 25 11.45 8.40 -10.74
C VAL A 25 10.79 8.59 -9.39
N SER A 26 9.67 9.31 -9.38
CA SER A 26 8.70 9.30 -8.28
C SER A 26 7.98 7.95 -8.30
N VAL A 27 8.44 6.97 -7.53
CA VAL A 27 7.73 5.69 -7.42
C VAL A 27 6.75 5.76 -6.25
N HIS A 28 5.48 5.51 -6.55
CA HIS A 28 4.47 5.38 -5.50
C HIS A 28 4.68 4.12 -4.68
N HIS A 29 4.22 4.14 -3.43
CA HIS A 29 4.38 3.03 -2.50
C HIS A 29 3.70 1.72 -3.00
N ALA A 30 2.52 1.81 -3.62
CA ALA A 30 1.77 0.63 -4.05
C ALA A 30 2.51 -0.22 -5.12
N PRO A 31 3.04 0.35 -6.23
CA PRO A 31 3.84 -0.41 -7.18
C PRO A 31 5.09 -1.06 -6.58
N VAL A 32 5.83 -0.36 -5.71
CA VAL A 32 7.03 -0.92 -5.04
C VAL A 32 6.63 -2.09 -4.16
N PHE A 33 5.57 -1.93 -3.35
CA PHE A 33 5.08 -2.99 -2.48
C PHE A 33 4.70 -4.24 -3.28
N GLY A 34 3.91 -4.08 -4.35
CA GLY A 34 3.50 -5.19 -5.20
C GLY A 34 4.68 -5.93 -5.82
N LEU A 35 5.68 -5.20 -6.30
CA LEU A 35 6.90 -5.81 -6.83
C LEU A 35 7.67 -6.59 -5.75
N VAL A 36 7.87 -6.00 -4.57
CA VAL A 36 8.57 -6.68 -3.46
C VAL A 36 7.84 -7.97 -3.10
N CYS A 37 6.51 -7.93 -2.99
CA CYS A 37 5.70 -9.13 -2.74
C CYS A 37 5.88 -10.19 -3.85
N GLY A 38 5.86 -9.79 -5.12
CA GLY A 38 6.12 -10.71 -6.23
C GLY A 38 7.51 -11.34 -6.19
N LEU A 39 8.54 -10.57 -5.85
CA LEU A 39 9.92 -11.06 -5.66
C LEU A 39 10.05 -12.05 -4.49
N LEU A 40 9.19 -11.91 -3.48
CA LEU A 40 9.09 -12.83 -2.34
C LEU A 40 8.18 -14.05 -2.63
N GLY A 41 7.59 -14.14 -3.83
CA GLY A 41 6.76 -15.27 -4.25
C GLY A 41 5.28 -15.18 -3.84
N PHE A 42 4.81 -14.02 -3.38
CA PHE A 42 3.38 -13.81 -3.15
C PHE A 42 2.65 -13.58 -4.48
N ASP A 43 1.45 -14.16 -4.59
CA ASP A 43 0.56 -13.88 -5.71
C ASP A 43 0.00 -12.46 -5.65
N SER A 44 -0.49 -11.95 -6.78
CA SER A 44 -0.99 -10.59 -6.90
C SER A 44 -2.22 -10.33 -6.03
N GLU A 45 -3.06 -11.34 -5.78
CA GLU A 45 -4.29 -11.23 -5.00
C GLU A 45 -3.96 -11.03 -3.52
N THR A 46 -3.09 -11.88 -2.99
CA THR A 46 -2.56 -11.78 -1.61
C THR A 46 -1.84 -10.46 -1.39
N SER A 47 -1.03 -10.03 -2.36
CA SER A 47 -0.30 -8.75 -2.31
C SER A 47 -1.25 -7.55 -2.22
N GLN A 48 -2.27 -7.50 -3.07
CA GLN A 48 -3.25 -6.40 -3.11
C GLN A 48 -4.12 -6.35 -1.84
N ARG A 49 -4.54 -7.51 -1.31
CA ARG A 49 -5.25 -7.57 -0.03
C ARG A 49 -4.41 -7.09 1.14
N THR A 50 -3.16 -7.54 1.18
CA THR A 50 -2.21 -7.13 2.23
C THR A 50 -1.98 -5.62 2.17
N TYR A 51 -1.81 -5.06 0.98
CA TYR A 51 -1.68 -3.62 0.79
C TYR A 51 -2.90 -2.85 1.30
N MET A 52 -4.11 -3.28 0.95
CA MET A 52 -5.36 -2.67 1.43
C MET A 52 -5.45 -2.72 2.95
N PHE A 53 -5.13 -3.86 3.56
CA PHE A 53 -5.15 -4.00 5.02
C PHE A 53 -4.19 -3.03 5.70
N ILE A 54 -2.95 -2.92 5.20
CA ILE A 54 -1.93 -2.01 5.74
C ILE A 54 -2.38 -0.55 5.60
N ALA A 55 -2.82 -0.13 4.41
CA ALA A 55 -3.25 1.25 4.18
C ALA A 55 -4.42 1.66 5.09
N MET A 56 -5.40 0.78 5.24
CA MET A 56 -6.54 0.98 6.14
C MET A 56 -6.11 1.08 7.61
N ARG A 57 -5.25 0.16 8.05
CA ARG A 57 -4.72 0.14 9.41
C ARG A 57 -3.93 1.41 9.71
N ASP A 58 -3.18 1.94 8.74
CA ASP A 58 -2.39 3.16 8.93
C ASP A 58 -3.30 4.38 9.14
N ILE A 59 -4.41 4.48 8.38
CA ILE A 59 -5.43 5.52 8.58
C ILE A 59 -6.08 5.41 9.97
N ILE A 60 -6.46 4.19 10.39
CA ILE A 60 -7.07 3.95 11.71
C ILE A 60 -6.07 4.25 12.83
N SER A 61 -4.79 3.92 12.64
CA SER A 61 -3.73 4.26 13.59
C SER A 61 -3.55 5.77 13.71
N ALA A 62 -3.60 6.51 12.59
CA ALA A 62 -3.59 7.96 12.62
C ALA A 62 -4.80 8.54 13.36
N ALA A 63 -6.00 8.00 13.14
CA ALA A 63 -7.20 8.40 13.86
C ALA A 63 -7.07 8.16 15.38
N THR A 64 -6.41 7.08 15.78
CA THR A 64 -6.10 6.79 17.19
C THR A 64 -5.14 7.83 17.77
N ASN A 65 -4.06 8.16 17.04
CA ASN A 65 -3.08 9.16 17.46
C ASN A 65 -3.65 10.59 17.55
N LEU A 66 -4.67 10.88 16.74
CA LEU A 66 -5.44 12.13 16.79
C LEU A 66 -6.55 12.11 17.86
N ASN A 67 -6.63 11.06 18.67
CA ASN A 67 -7.65 10.86 19.72
C ASN A 67 -9.10 10.84 19.21
N LEU A 68 -9.32 10.51 17.93
CA LEU A 68 -10.66 10.38 17.34
C LEU A 68 -11.32 9.04 17.70
N VAL A 69 -10.51 8.01 17.94
CA VAL A 69 -10.96 6.67 18.36
C VAL A 69 -9.96 6.09 19.36
N GLY A 70 -10.45 5.38 20.38
CA GLY A 70 -9.57 4.66 21.31
C GLY A 70 -9.00 3.36 20.71
N PRO A 71 -7.92 2.78 21.27
CA PRO A 71 -7.28 1.57 20.71
C PRO A 71 -8.23 0.37 20.53
N LEU A 72 -9.16 0.17 21.47
CA LEU A 72 -10.17 -0.88 21.37
C LEU A 72 -11.17 -0.59 20.24
N GLY A 73 -11.65 0.66 20.17
CA GLY A 73 -12.55 1.11 19.09
C GLY A 73 -11.89 1.03 17.72
N ALA A 74 -10.60 1.30 17.62
CA ALA A 74 -9.81 1.15 16.39
C ALA A 74 -9.79 -0.30 15.89
N SER A 75 -9.65 -1.26 16.81
CA SER A 75 -9.66 -2.69 16.48
C SER A 75 -11.05 -3.15 16.02
N VAL A 76 -12.10 -2.68 16.69
CA VAL A 76 -13.50 -2.93 16.28
C VAL A 76 -13.75 -2.33 14.89
N LEU A 77 -13.39 -1.07 14.68
CA LEU A 77 -13.57 -0.38 13.40
C LEU A 77 -12.85 -1.12 12.26
N GLN A 78 -11.58 -1.52 12.45
CA GLN A 78 -10.81 -2.30 11.47
C GLN A 78 -11.55 -3.60 11.08
N HIS A 79 -12.11 -4.31 12.06
CA HIS A 79 -12.89 -5.53 11.81
C HIS A 79 -14.18 -5.22 11.04
N GLU A 80 -14.94 -4.22 11.49
CA GLU A 80 -16.21 -3.83 10.88
C GLU A 80 -16.04 -3.43 9.42
N ILE A 81 -14.98 -2.69 9.07
CA ILE A 81 -14.77 -2.24 7.68
C ILE A 81 -14.01 -3.26 6.81
N ALA A 82 -13.54 -4.38 7.38
CA ALA A 82 -12.79 -5.40 6.64
C ALA A 82 -13.57 -5.93 5.42
N HIS A 83 -14.88 -6.10 5.54
CA HIS A 83 -15.73 -6.54 4.43
C HIS A 83 -15.84 -5.48 3.32
N VAL A 84 -15.78 -4.19 3.66
CA VAL A 84 -15.72 -3.10 2.68
C VAL A 84 -14.38 -3.12 1.97
N ALA A 85 -13.28 -3.31 2.72
CA ALA A 85 -11.94 -3.48 2.18
C ALA A 85 -11.90 -4.57 1.11
N GLU A 86 -12.44 -5.75 1.43
CA GLU A 86 -12.48 -6.89 0.51
C GLU A 86 -13.31 -6.61 -0.75
N LYS A 87 -14.46 -5.95 -0.60
CA LYS A 87 -15.29 -5.53 -1.75
C LYS A 87 -14.53 -4.55 -2.65
N LEU A 88 -13.80 -3.60 -2.08
CA LEU A 88 -13.00 -2.63 -2.83
C LEU A 88 -11.85 -3.31 -3.57
N VAL A 89 -11.11 -4.19 -2.89
CA VAL A 89 -10.01 -4.95 -3.52
C VAL A 89 -10.55 -5.78 -4.69
N LYS A 90 -11.63 -6.53 -4.52
CA LYS A 90 -12.26 -7.29 -5.62
C LYS A 90 -12.72 -6.42 -6.79
N LYS A 91 -13.22 -5.21 -6.51
CA LYS A 91 -13.69 -4.28 -7.55
C LYS A 91 -12.57 -3.70 -8.40
N TRP A 92 -11.40 -3.48 -7.80
CA TRP A 92 -10.31 -2.71 -8.41
C TRP A 92 -9.07 -3.54 -8.73
N MET A 93 -8.99 -4.79 -8.27
CA MET A 93 -7.86 -5.66 -8.55
C MET A 93 -7.72 -5.98 -10.03
N ASN A 94 -6.47 -6.18 -10.46
CA ASN A 94 -6.10 -6.71 -11.78
C ASN A 94 -6.68 -5.94 -12.97
N ARG A 95 -6.89 -4.63 -12.80
CA ARG A 95 -7.27 -3.72 -13.89
C ARG A 95 -6.08 -3.38 -14.77
N ALA A 96 -6.40 -2.96 -15.99
CA ALA A 96 -5.39 -2.53 -16.94
C ALA A 96 -4.71 -1.24 -16.44
N ILE A 97 -3.43 -1.05 -16.78
CA ILE A 97 -2.67 0.14 -16.33
C ILE A 97 -3.25 1.42 -16.91
N GLU A 98 -3.89 1.33 -18.08
CA GLU A 98 -4.63 2.39 -18.75
C GLU A 98 -5.87 2.82 -17.97
N GLU A 99 -6.28 2.08 -16.93
CA GLU A 99 -7.35 2.45 -16.00
C GLU A 99 -6.82 3.04 -14.68
N ALA A 100 -5.49 3.11 -14.50
CA ALA A 100 -4.87 3.64 -13.30
C ALA A 100 -4.94 5.17 -13.27
N HIS A 101 -6.03 5.67 -12.71
CA HIS A 101 -6.27 7.10 -12.54
C HIS A 101 -6.79 7.39 -11.13
N GLN A 102 -6.57 8.61 -10.65
CA GLN A 102 -7.19 9.06 -9.41
C GLN A 102 -8.69 9.31 -9.64
N THR A 103 -9.54 8.60 -8.90
CA THR A 103 -11.00 8.70 -9.06
C THR A 103 -11.67 9.62 -8.04
N SER A 104 -10.90 10.29 -7.18
CA SER A 104 -11.41 11.13 -6.09
C SER A 104 -10.79 12.54 -6.12
N PRO A 105 -11.37 13.48 -6.89
CA PRO A 105 -10.90 14.87 -6.94
C PRO A 105 -11.02 15.59 -5.59
N LEU A 106 -11.85 15.08 -4.68
CA LEU A 106 -11.95 15.57 -3.31
C LEU A 106 -10.68 15.29 -2.49
N GLN A 107 -9.97 14.18 -2.75
CA GLN A 107 -8.70 13.92 -2.08
C GLN A 107 -7.62 14.93 -2.50
N ASP A 108 -7.60 15.32 -3.78
CA ASP A 108 -6.70 16.38 -4.27
C ASP A 108 -6.95 17.71 -3.58
N THR A 109 -8.22 18.03 -3.31
CA THR A 109 -8.60 19.29 -2.65
C THR A 109 -8.13 19.34 -1.19
N ILE A 110 -8.04 18.19 -0.51
CA ILE A 110 -7.66 18.10 0.90
C ILE A 110 -6.15 17.92 1.06
N GLN A 111 -5.47 17.29 0.09
CA GLN A 111 -4.02 17.05 0.14
C GLN A 111 -3.16 18.25 -0.30
N GLY A 112 -3.73 19.23 -1.01
CA GLY A 112 -3.07 20.51 -1.35
C GLY A 112 -2.13 20.42 -2.54
#